data_AF-A0A410RST3-F1
#
_entry.id   AF-A0A410RST3-F1
#
_cell.length_a   1.000
_cell.length_b   1.000
_cell.length_c   1.000
_cell.angle_alpha   90.00
_cell.angle_beta   90.00
_cell.angle_gamma   90.00
#
_symmetry.space_group_name_H-M   'P 1'
#
loop_
_entity.id
_entity.type
_entity.pdbx_description
1 polymer ?
#
loop_
_entity_poly.entity_id
_entity_poly.type
_entity_poly.pdbx_seq_one_letter_code
_entity_poly.pdbx_strand_id
1 'polypeptide(L)'
;MAKWVAPVVSTPDGGQLQTTIYYGPWQCSAGFLSRCESKCAAQGHALMGCMWLADIKGDWKGRYLFMPAEAGGRLAITHCCCDYPKVSDAQRLRDQWSNARDRFRDKWASEFGAWPTTSTGKNFPGHHIFDLAHGGPPVAPGNVLPVPADIHQTFNDEYPACYAPGGKWLTPGVDRPYVD
;
A
#
# COMPACT_ATOMS: atom_id res chain seq x y z
N MET A 1 -9.16 10.15 -10.17
CA MET A 1 -8.24 9.21 -9.50
C MET A 1 -8.87 8.75 -8.19
N ALA A 2 -8.77 7.47 -7.86
CA ALA A 2 -9.33 6.94 -6.62
C ALA A 2 -8.50 7.39 -5.42
N LYS A 3 -9.18 7.94 -4.40
CA LYS A 3 -8.60 8.23 -3.10
C LYS A 3 -9.58 7.89 -1.99
N TRP A 4 -9.05 7.54 -0.82
CA TRP A 4 -9.80 7.43 0.42
C TRP A 4 -9.32 8.50 1.38
N VAL A 5 -10.25 9.23 1.99
CA VAL A 5 -9.96 10.28 2.97
C VAL A 5 -10.52 9.84 4.31
N ALA A 6 -9.64 9.70 5.30
CA ALA A 6 -10.03 9.37 6.66
C ALA A 6 -10.78 10.55 7.30
N PRO A 7 -11.67 10.28 8.26
CA PRO A 7 -12.14 11.31 9.19
C PRO A 7 -10.95 11.98 9.88
N VAL A 8 -11.13 13.25 10.26
CA VAL A 8 -10.14 13.96 11.07
C VAL A 8 -10.10 13.34 12.47
N VAL A 9 -8.91 13.00 12.94
CA VAL A 9 -8.69 12.51 14.31
C VAL A 9 -7.94 13.56 15.12
N SER A 10 -8.28 13.68 16.41
CA SER A 10 -7.54 14.55 17.33
C SER A 10 -6.26 13.87 17.79
N THR A 11 -5.16 14.59 17.79
CA THR A 11 -3.86 14.09 18.26
C THR A 11 -3.64 14.45 19.73
N PRO A 12 -2.81 13.69 20.49
CA PRO A 12 -2.61 13.91 21.93
C PRO A 12 -2.11 15.32 22.32
N ASP A 13 -1.47 16.02 21.40
CA ASP A 13 -0.97 17.40 21.54
C ASP A 13 -2.05 18.47 21.26
N GLY A 14 -3.30 18.07 21.05
CA GLY A 14 -4.41 18.98 20.73
C GLY A 14 -4.48 19.39 19.26
N GLY A 15 -3.69 18.76 18.38
CA GLY A 15 -3.78 18.92 16.94
C GLY A 15 -4.88 18.06 16.30
N GLN A 16 -4.93 18.13 14.97
CA GLN A 16 -5.83 17.41 14.10
C GLN A 16 -5.01 16.73 13.00
N LEU A 17 -5.25 15.43 12.77
CA LEU A 17 -4.64 14.66 11.69
C LEU A 17 -5.71 14.18 10.71
N GLN A 18 -5.48 14.37 9.42
CA GLN A 18 -6.25 13.77 8.36
C GLN A 18 -5.34 12.90 7.48
N THR A 19 -5.70 11.62 7.37
CA THR A 19 -4.99 10.68 6.48
C THR A 19 -5.72 10.59 5.15
N THR A 20 -4.99 10.68 4.04
CA THR A 20 -5.50 10.41 2.68
C THR A 20 -4.67 9.32 2.04
N ILE A 21 -5.33 8.31 1.46
CA ILE A 21 -4.69 7.28 0.65
C ILE A 21 -5.05 7.53 -0.79
N TYR A 22 -4.04 7.80 -1.61
CA TYR A 22 -4.14 7.88 -3.05
C TYR A 22 -3.81 6.51 -3.64
N TYR A 23 -4.61 6.01 -4.58
CA TYR A 23 -4.42 4.67 -5.15
C TYR A 23 -4.02 4.72 -6.63
N GLY A 24 -3.02 3.91 -6.99
CA GLY A 24 -2.54 3.71 -8.36
C GLY A 24 -3.31 2.61 -9.12
N PRO A 25 -2.63 1.77 -9.93
CA PRO A 25 -1.18 1.55 -9.95
C PRO A 25 -0.45 2.53 -10.89
N TRP A 26 0.69 3.05 -10.46
CA TRP A 26 1.57 3.86 -11.30
C TRP A 26 2.93 3.20 -11.47
N GLN A 27 3.62 3.56 -12.54
CA GLN A 27 5.04 3.23 -12.67
C GLN A 27 5.79 3.88 -11.51
N CYS A 28 6.71 3.14 -10.91
CA CYS A 28 7.60 3.69 -9.91
C CYS A 28 8.48 4.80 -10.51
N SER A 29 8.73 5.86 -9.74
CA SER A 29 9.76 6.83 -10.08
C SER A 29 11.15 6.17 -10.11
N ALA A 30 12.14 6.85 -10.69
CA ALA A 30 13.51 6.36 -10.72
C ALA A 30 14.03 6.01 -9.31
N GLY A 31 13.77 6.86 -8.31
CA GLY A 31 14.16 6.59 -6.92
C GLY A 31 13.48 5.36 -6.33
N PHE A 32 12.21 5.10 -6.68
CA PHE A 32 11.49 3.93 -6.19
C PHE A 32 11.98 2.63 -6.85
N LEU A 33 12.30 2.69 -8.14
CA LEU A 33 12.95 1.60 -8.86
C LEU A 33 14.28 1.22 -8.21
N SER A 34 15.18 2.19 -7.97
CA SER A 34 16.48 1.92 -7.33
C SER A 34 16.35 1.30 -5.93
N ARG A 35 15.33 1.70 -5.15
CA ARG A 35 15.05 1.06 -3.85
C ARG A 35 14.57 -0.38 -4.01
N CYS A 36 13.69 -0.65 -4.97
CA CYS A 36 13.25 -2.01 -5.25
C CYS A 36 14.38 -2.89 -5.77
N GLU A 37 15.24 -2.36 -6.64
CA GLU A 37 16.42 -3.05 -7.14
C GLU A 37 17.36 -3.44 -5.99
N SER A 38 17.68 -2.48 -5.11
CA SER A 38 18.49 -2.74 -3.90
C SER A 38 17.85 -3.80 -3.00
N LYS A 39 16.52 -3.75 -2.82
CA LYS A 39 15.77 -4.72 -2.02
C LYS A 39 15.79 -6.13 -2.61
N CYS A 40 15.65 -6.27 -3.93
CA CYS A 40 15.70 -7.56 -4.61
C CYS A 40 17.14 -8.12 -4.57
N ALA A 41 18.13 -7.29 -4.87
CA ALA A 41 19.54 -7.67 -4.87
C ALA A 41 20.02 -8.14 -3.48
N ALA A 42 19.58 -7.46 -2.40
CA ALA A 42 19.88 -7.86 -1.02
C ALA A 42 19.33 -9.26 -0.66
N GLN A 43 18.35 -9.76 -1.42
CA GLN A 43 17.78 -11.10 -1.27
C GLN A 43 18.28 -12.08 -2.34
N GLY A 44 19.22 -11.67 -3.21
CA GLY A 44 19.76 -12.51 -4.28
C GLY A 44 18.85 -12.65 -5.51
N HIS A 45 17.88 -11.75 -5.70
CA HIS A 45 16.94 -11.77 -6.82
C HIS A 45 17.13 -10.56 -7.74
N ALA A 46 16.87 -10.74 -9.03
CA ALA A 46 16.74 -9.63 -9.97
C ALA A 46 15.41 -8.89 -9.75
N LEU A 47 15.38 -7.59 -10.05
CA LEU A 47 14.14 -6.82 -10.14
C LEU A 47 13.46 -7.09 -11.49
N MET A 48 12.21 -7.55 -11.46
CA MET A 48 11.37 -7.81 -12.63
C MET A 48 10.43 -6.64 -12.94
N GLY A 49 10.07 -5.85 -11.92
CA GLY A 49 9.22 -4.67 -12.06
C GLY A 49 8.98 -3.95 -10.74
N CYS A 50 8.50 -2.71 -10.80
CA CYS A 50 8.10 -1.91 -9.66
C CYS A 50 6.78 -1.20 -9.93
N MET A 51 5.77 -1.48 -9.10
CA MET A 51 4.50 -0.77 -9.12
C MET A 51 4.40 0.13 -7.89
N TRP A 52 4.01 1.38 -8.08
CA TRP A 52 3.60 2.27 -7.00
C TRP A 52 2.09 2.09 -6.78
N LEU A 53 1.72 1.39 -5.71
CA LEU A 53 0.35 0.99 -5.41
C LEU A 53 -0.45 2.11 -4.76
N ALA A 54 0.17 2.81 -3.81
CA ALA A 54 -0.51 3.87 -3.09
C ALA A 54 0.47 4.92 -2.55
N ASP A 55 -0.05 6.10 -2.28
CA ASP A 55 0.63 7.12 -1.47
C ASP A 55 -0.26 7.50 -0.29
N ILE A 56 0.26 7.31 0.91
CA ILE A 56 -0.42 7.64 2.15
C ILE A 56 0.09 8.99 2.60
N LYS A 57 -0.78 9.99 2.57
CA LYS A 57 -0.53 11.35 3.03
C LYS A 57 -1.14 11.53 4.43
N GLY A 58 -0.36 12.08 5.36
CA GLY A 58 -0.86 12.58 6.64
C GLY A 58 -0.75 14.09 6.69
N ASP A 59 -1.87 14.78 6.84
CA ASP A 59 -1.95 16.23 7.04
C ASP A 59 -2.26 16.53 8.51
N TRP A 60 -1.30 17.10 9.22
CA TRP A 60 -1.43 17.53 10.61
C TRP A 60 -1.59 19.04 10.71
N LYS A 61 -2.53 19.49 11.54
CA LYS A 61 -2.74 20.90 11.89
C LYS A 61 -2.81 21.04 13.40
N GLY A 62 -2.09 21.99 13.97
CA GLY A 62 -2.10 22.19 15.41
C GLY A 62 -1.42 23.49 15.80
N ARG A 63 -0.73 23.46 16.93
CA ARG A 63 0.02 24.62 17.43
C ARG A 63 1.44 24.24 17.79
N TYR A 64 2.38 25.09 17.42
CA TYR A 64 3.76 25.04 17.88
C TYR A 64 4.13 26.39 18.49
N LEU A 65 4.60 26.38 19.74
CA LEU A 65 4.87 27.61 20.51
C LEU A 65 3.69 28.60 20.48
N PHE A 66 2.47 28.09 20.70
CA PHE A 66 1.20 28.84 20.69
C PHE A 66 0.78 29.44 19.34
N MET A 67 1.57 29.29 18.27
CA MET A 67 1.22 29.73 16.92
C MET A 67 0.59 28.59 16.12
N PRO A 68 -0.32 28.87 15.17
CA PRO A 68 -0.80 27.87 14.22
C PRO A 68 0.36 27.21 13.47
N ALA A 69 0.34 25.89 13.36
CA ALA A 69 1.35 25.12 12.64
C ALA A 69 0.67 24.02 11.81
N GLU A 70 1.25 23.77 10.63
CA GLU A 70 0.88 22.64 9.78
C GLU A 70 2.13 21.79 9.54
N ALA A 71 1.95 20.48 9.59
CA ALA A 71 3.00 19.50 9.33
C ALA A 71 2.38 18.32 8.58
N GLY A 72 3.22 17.47 8.01
CA GLY A 72 2.72 16.32 7.31
C GLY A 72 3.82 15.52 6.63
N GLY A 73 3.43 14.36 6.14
CA GLY A 73 4.32 13.44 5.47
C GLY A 73 3.60 12.62 4.42
N ARG A 74 4.39 11.96 3.59
CA ARG A 74 3.92 11.00 2.60
C ARG A 74 4.69 9.70 2.71
N LEU A 75 3.99 8.59 2.54
CA LEU A 75 4.56 7.26 2.45
C LEU A 75 4.08 6.60 1.16
N ALA A 76 5.01 6.39 0.24
CA ALA A 76 4.75 5.61 -0.96
C ALA A 76 4.80 4.11 -0.65
N ILE A 77 3.77 3.39 -1.05
CA ILE A 77 3.66 1.93 -0.98
C ILE A 77 3.99 1.34 -2.35
N THR A 78 5.13 0.67 -2.44
CA THR A 78 5.61 0.07 -3.68
C THR A 78 5.58 -1.46 -3.62
N HIS A 79 5.06 -2.08 -4.67
CA HIS A 79 5.22 -3.50 -4.96
C HIS A 79 6.51 -3.69 -5.76
N CYS A 80 7.54 -4.28 -5.12
CA CYS A 80 8.76 -4.69 -5.81
C CYS A 80 8.60 -6.14 -6.29
N CYS A 81 8.47 -6.33 -7.59
CA CYS A 81 8.37 -7.64 -8.23
C CYS A 81 9.78 -8.18 -8.42
N CYS A 82 10.34 -8.84 -7.40
CA CYS A 82 11.60 -9.54 -7.56
C CYS A 82 11.36 -10.91 -8.21
N ASP A 83 12.40 -11.52 -8.78
CA ASP A 83 12.37 -12.87 -9.36
C ASP A 83 12.27 -13.97 -8.28
N TYR A 84 11.22 -13.89 -7.46
CA TYR A 84 10.93 -14.86 -6.42
C TYR A 84 10.33 -16.13 -7.03
N PRO A 85 10.65 -17.32 -6.50
CA PRO A 85 9.94 -18.52 -6.87
C PRO A 85 8.47 -18.43 -6.43
N LYS A 86 7.58 -19.02 -7.21
CA LYS A 86 6.18 -19.17 -6.80
C LYS A 86 6.08 -20.19 -5.67
N VAL A 87 5.21 -19.91 -4.71
CA VAL A 87 4.87 -20.88 -3.66
C VAL A 87 4.12 -22.07 -4.24
N SER A 88 4.32 -23.26 -3.67
CA SER A 88 3.66 -24.49 -4.10
C SER A 88 2.16 -24.54 -3.76
N ASP A 89 1.74 -23.80 -2.73
CA ASP A 89 0.35 -23.78 -2.26
C ASP A 89 -0.08 -22.36 -1.86
N ALA A 90 -0.47 -21.59 -2.87
CA ALA A 90 -1.01 -20.24 -2.68
C ALA A 90 -2.40 -20.25 -2.04
N GLN A 91 -3.16 -21.34 -2.19
CA GLN A 91 -4.51 -21.44 -1.64
C GLN A 91 -4.46 -21.46 -0.11
N ARG A 92 -3.52 -22.20 0.49
CA ARG A 92 -3.31 -22.18 1.94
C ARG A 92 -3.04 -20.79 2.50
N LEU A 93 -2.32 -19.94 1.77
CA LEU A 93 -2.07 -18.54 2.20
C LEU A 93 -3.33 -17.69 2.10
N ARG A 94 -4.15 -17.89 1.06
CA ARG A 94 -5.46 -17.24 0.91
C ARG A 94 -6.41 -17.64 2.04
N ASP A 95 -6.41 -18.91 2.41
CA ASP A 95 -7.23 -19.43 3.51
C ASP A 95 -6.79 -18.86 4.86
N GLN A 96 -5.48 -18.74 5.10
CA GLN A 96 -4.95 -18.07 6.29
C GLN A 96 -5.41 -16.62 6.39
N TRP A 97 -5.36 -15.87 5.29
CA TRP A 97 -5.91 -14.51 5.25
C TRP A 97 -7.41 -14.50 5.53
N SER A 98 -8.18 -15.34 4.85
CA SER A 98 -9.63 -15.45 5.02
C SER A 98 -10.03 -15.68 6.48
N ASN A 99 -9.31 -16.55 7.18
CA ASN A 99 -9.55 -16.91 8.58
C ASN A 99 -9.10 -15.84 9.60
N ALA A 100 -8.25 -14.90 9.19
CA ALA A 100 -7.63 -13.92 10.09
C ALA A 100 -8.05 -12.46 9.82
N ARG A 101 -8.62 -12.16 8.65
CA ARG A 101 -8.89 -10.79 8.19
C ARG A 101 -9.73 -9.95 9.15
N ASP A 102 -10.68 -10.55 9.87
CA ASP A 102 -11.52 -9.80 10.80
C ASP A 102 -10.71 -9.37 12.03
N ARG A 103 -9.96 -10.28 12.66
CA ARG A 103 -9.02 -9.94 13.73
C ARG A 103 -7.91 -8.99 13.28
N PHE A 104 -7.47 -9.09 12.03
CA PHE A 104 -6.51 -8.17 11.45
C PHE A 104 -7.08 -6.74 11.42
N ARG A 105 -8.32 -6.58 10.96
CA ARG A 105 -9.03 -5.30 10.94
C ARG A 105 -9.24 -4.72 12.33
N ASP A 106 -9.53 -5.56 13.33
CA ASP A 106 -9.67 -5.10 14.71
C ASP A 106 -8.35 -4.53 15.25
N LYS A 107 -7.23 -5.22 15.00
CA LYS A 107 -5.89 -4.73 15.36
C LYS A 107 -5.54 -3.44 14.64
N TRP A 108 -5.78 -3.39 13.32
CA TRP A 108 -5.64 -2.18 12.53
C TRP A 108 -6.45 -1.03 13.14
N ALA A 109 -7.70 -1.28 13.52
CA ALA A 109 -8.57 -0.26 14.08
C ALA A 109 -8.06 0.32 15.41
N SER A 110 -7.37 -0.49 16.22
CA SER A 110 -6.76 -0.03 17.45
C SER A 110 -5.56 0.91 17.25
N GLU A 111 -4.89 0.82 16.10
CA GLU A 111 -3.68 1.61 15.79
C GLU A 111 -3.96 2.80 14.85
N PHE A 112 -4.82 2.59 13.84
CA PHE A 112 -5.02 3.52 12.73
C PHE A 112 -6.47 4.03 12.60
N GLY A 113 -7.36 3.58 13.48
CA GLY A 113 -8.80 3.83 13.37
C GLY A 113 -9.51 2.89 12.40
N ALA A 114 -10.83 3.01 12.29
CA ALA A 114 -11.69 2.05 11.60
C ALA A 114 -11.19 1.70 10.20
N TRP A 115 -11.23 0.39 9.87
CA TRP A 115 -10.89 -0.10 8.54
C TRP A 115 -11.75 0.61 7.46
N PRO A 116 -11.16 1.02 6.33
CA PRO A 116 -11.90 1.70 5.27
C PRO A 116 -13.11 0.89 4.76
N THR A 117 -14.24 1.57 4.59
CA THR A 117 -15.49 0.99 4.08
C THR A 117 -16.05 1.80 2.92
N THR A 118 -16.90 1.17 2.11
CA THR A 118 -17.75 1.85 1.12
C THR A 118 -18.81 2.70 1.82
N SER A 119 -19.50 3.57 1.08
CA SER A 119 -20.68 4.30 1.58
C SER A 119 -21.81 3.39 2.09
N THR A 120 -21.83 2.13 1.65
CA THR A 120 -22.76 1.08 2.10
C THR A 120 -22.24 0.24 3.27
N GLY A 121 -21.11 0.62 3.88
CA GLY A 121 -20.51 -0.05 5.03
C GLY A 121 -19.76 -1.35 4.71
N LYS A 122 -19.51 -1.66 3.43
CA LYS A 122 -18.73 -2.85 3.06
C LYS A 122 -17.24 -2.56 3.23
N ASN A 123 -16.54 -3.43 3.97
CA ASN A 123 -15.08 -3.34 4.14
C ASN A 123 -14.36 -3.37 2.79
N PHE A 124 -13.37 -2.50 2.63
CA PHE A 124 -12.42 -2.60 1.53
C PHE A 124 -11.67 -3.94 1.61
N PRO A 125 -11.38 -4.58 0.46
CA PRO A 125 -10.41 -5.66 0.39
C PRO A 125 -9.06 -5.27 1.00
N GLY A 126 -8.39 -6.24 1.62
CA GLY A 126 -6.99 -6.12 2.02
C GLY A 126 -6.11 -6.66 0.90
N HIS A 127 -5.37 -5.79 0.24
CA HIS A 127 -4.44 -6.12 -0.83
C HIS A 127 -3.07 -6.48 -0.28
N HIS A 128 -2.47 -7.57 -0.75
CA HIS A 128 -1.12 -7.96 -0.31
C HIS A 128 -0.04 -7.22 -1.10
N ILE A 129 0.75 -6.39 -0.40
CA ILE A 129 1.82 -5.56 -1.00
C ILE A 129 2.96 -6.44 -1.49
N PHE A 130 3.37 -7.45 -0.74
CA PHE A 130 4.16 -8.57 -1.20
C PHE A 130 3.19 -9.71 -1.49
N ASP A 131 3.14 -10.10 -2.76
CA ASP A 131 2.17 -11.04 -3.30
C ASP A 131 2.24 -12.41 -2.61
N LEU A 132 1.08 -12.97 -2.26
CA LEU A 132 0.97 -14.29 -1.64
C LEU A 132 1.56 -15.38 -2.54
N ALA A 133 1.37 -15.28 -3.86
CA ALA A 133 1.89 -16.29 -4.78
C ALA A 133 3.42 -16.35 -4.81
N HIS A 134 4.10 -15.32 -4.29
CA HIS A 134 5.55 -15.22 -4.23
C HIS A 134 6.08 -15.24 -2.78
N GLY A 135 5.27 -15.67 -1.80
CA GLY A 135 5.70 -15.85 -0.41
C GLY A 135 5.34 -14.71 0.53
N GLY A 136 4.51 -13.76 0.08
CA GLY A 136 3.92 -12.72 0.90
C GLY A 136 3.29 -13.25 2.19
N PRO A 137 3.68 -12.74 3.38
CA PRO A 137 3.04 -13.13 4.63
C PRO A 137 1.57 -12.66 4.66
N PRO A 138 0.59 -13.55 4.87
CA PRO A 138 -0.83 -13.21 4.65
C PRO A 138 -1.41 -12.26 5.69
N VAL A 139 -0.79 -12.12 6.86
CA VAL A 139 -1.31 -11.36 8.01
C VAL A 139 -0.27 -10.43 8.62
N ALA A 140 0.85 -10.19 7.95
CA ALA A 140 1.84 -9.22 8.43
C ALA A 140 1.26 -7.80 8.33
N PRO A 141 1.31 -6.97 9.40
CA PRO A 141 0.72 -5.63 9.40
C PRO A 141 1.20 -4.76 8.24
N GLY A 142 2.50 -4.80 7.94
CA GLY A 142 3.11 -4.05 6.83
C GLY A 142 2.91 -4.67 5.44
N ASN A 143 2.16 -5.77 5.32
CA ASN A 143 1.94 -6.45 4.05
C ASN A 143 0.51 -6.31 3.50
N VAL A 144 -0.40 -5.66 4.23
CA VAL A 144 -1.81 -5.55 3.81
C VAL A 144 -2.20 -4.08 3.70
N LEU A 145 -2.70 -3.68 2.53
CA LEU A 145 -3.20 -2.35 2.24
C LEU A 145 -4.73 -2.40 2.05
N PRO A 146 -5.55 -1.60 2.74
CA PRO A 146 -6.97 -1.46 2.39
C PRO A 146 -7.13 -0.75 1.05
N VAL A 147 -7.82 -1.37 0.09
CA VAL A 147 -7.97 -0.85 -1.28
C VAL A 147 -9.44 -0.97 -1.74
N PRO A 148 -10.02 0.03 -2.43
CA PRO A 148 -11.32 -0.10 -3.09
C PRO A 148 -11.39 -1.34 -3.99
N ALA A 149 -12.56 -1.97 -4.10
CA ALA A 149 -12.69 -3.28 -4.74
C ALA A 149 -12.29 -3.30 -6.23
N ASP A 150 -12.61 -2.25 -6.97
CA ASP A 150 -12.23 -2.03 -8.36
C ASP A 150 -10.71 -1.87 -8.54
N ILE A 151 -10.08 -1.12 -7.64
CA ILE A 151 -8.62 -0.94 -7.66
C ILE A 151 -7.90 -2.21 -7.20
N HIS A 152 -8.43 -2.92 -6.21
CA HIS A 152 -7.91 -4.22 -5.77
C HIS A 152 -7.92 -5.22 -6.93
N GLN A 153 -8.99 -5.25 -7.74
CA GLN A 153 -9.03 -6.07 -8.94
C GLN A 153 -7.96 -5.64 -9.96
N THR A 154 -7.83 -4.33 -10.21
CA THR A 154 -6.81 -3.78 -11.11
C THR A 154 -5.39 -4.19 -10.69
N PHE A 155 -5.07 -4.17 -9.39
CA PHE A 155 -3.77 -4.65 -8.91
C PHE A 155 -3.55 -6.14 -9.21
N ASN A 156 -4.55 -6.98 -8.95
CA ASN A 156 -4.45 -8.41 -9.21
C ASN A 156 -4.22 -8.73 -10.69
N ASP A 157 -4.84 -7.96 -11.59
CA ASP A 157 -4.70 -8.14 -13.03
C ASP A 157 -3.31 -7.69 -13.53
N GLU A 158 -2.70 -6.69 -12.88
CA GLU A 158 -1.40 -6.13 -13.27
C GLU A 158 -0.18 -6.82 -12.64
N TYR A 159 -0.35 -7.49 -11.49
CA TYR A 159 0.74 -8.21 -10.81
C TYR A 159 1.48 -9.20 -11.72
N PRO A 160 0.80 -10.08 -12.50
CA PRO A 160 1.48 -10.98 -13.43
C PRO A 160 2.39 -10.25 -14.43
N ALA A 161 1.96 -9.09 -14.93
CA ALA A 161 2.76 -8.28 -15.86
C ALA A 161 3.97 -7.62 -15.16
N CYS A 162 3.90 -7.37 -13.86
CA CYS A 162 5.02 -6.84 -13.08
C CYS A 162 6.11 -7.88 -12.80
N TYR A 163 5.74 -9.16 -12.67
CA TYR A 163 6.71 -10.25 -12.58
C TYR A 163 7.24 -10.71 -13.96
N ALA A 164 6.72 -10.16 -15.06
CA ALA A 164 7.20 -10.48 -16.40
C ALA A 164 8.45 -9.63 -16.74
N PRO A 165 9.57 -10.25 -17.15
CA PRO A 165 10.80 -9.52 -17.47
C PRO A 165 10.59 -8.52 -18.62
N GLY A 166 11.18 -7.33 -18.49
CA GLY A 166 11.17 -6.31 -19.55
C GLY A 166 9.82 -5.61 -19.76
N GLY A 167 8.86 -5.78 -18.85
CA GLY A 167 7.55 -5.13 -18.93
C GLY A 167 7.57 -3.63 -18.61
N LYS A 168 6.43 -2.96 -18.82
CA LYS A 168 6.24 -1.51 -18.54
C LYS A 168 6.63 -1.09 -17.13
N TRP A 169 6.65 -2.04 -16.19
CA TRP A 169 6.90 -1.82 -14.76
C TRP A 169 8.39 -1.63 -14.41
N LEU A 170 9.31 -1.79 -15.36
CA LEU A 170 10.73 -1.40 -15.20
C LEU A 170 11.01 0.01 -15.74
N THR A 171 10.11 0.58 -16.54
CA THR A 171 10.26 1.93 -17.06
C THR A 171 9.95 2.95 -15.96
N PRO A 172 10.85 3.90 -15.66
CA PRO A 172 10.58 4.95 -14.68
C PRO A 172 9.35 5.78 -15.05
N GLY A 173 8.47 5.94 -14.08
CA GLY A 173 7.34 6.88 -14.13
C GLY A 173 7.74 8.29 -13.68
N VAL A 174 6.75 9.19 -13.66
CA VAL A 174 6.88 10.54 -13.09
C VAL A 174 6.96 10.49 -11.57
N ASP A 175 7.57 11.50 -10.95
CA ASP A 175 7.72 11.58 -9.50
C ASP A 175 6.39 11.75 -8.75
N ARG A 176 5.38 12.33 -9.41
CA ARG A 176 4.06 12.57 -8.81
C ARG A 176 2.95 12.39 -9.85
N PRO A 177 2.36 11.19 -9.98
CA PRO A 177 1.36 10.87 -11.00
C PRO A 177 -0.05 11.38 -10.65
N TYR A 178 -0.19 12.17 -9.58
CA TYR A 178 -1.47 12.67 -9.10
C TYR A 178 -1.40 13.99 -8.34
N VAL A 179 -2.55 14.67 -8.29
CA VAL A 179 -2.74 15.93 -7.59
C VAL A 179 -3.58 15.72 -6.34
N ASP A 180 -3.45 16.64 -5.37
CA ASP A 180 -4.22 16.61 -4.12
C ASP A 180 -5.71 16.94 -4.34
#